data_AF-S3BTN0-F1
#
_entry.id   AF-S3BTN0-F1
#
_cell.length_a   1.000
_cell.length_b   1.000
_cell.length_c   1.000
_cell.angle_alpha   90.00
_cell.angle_beta   90.00
_cell.angle_gamma   90.00
#
_symmetry.space_group_name_H-M   'P 1'
#
loop_
_entity.id
_entity.type
_entity.pdbx_description
1 polymer ?
#
loop_
_entity_poly.entity_id
_entity_poly.type
_entity_poly.pdbx_seq_one_letter_code
_entity_poly.pdbx_strand_id
1 'polypeptide(L)'
;MASTMAANDSLGNDGFLAKIDRLRATNVGSMIPLPQVIVVGDQSSGKSSALESLTGFAFPRAATLCTRYATQISCTRAPDKKITVSIIPRPDASGELKAQLQAFRQDISELDADELARIFNEASERT
;
A
#
# COMPACT_ATOMS: atom_id res chain seq x y z
N MET A 1 11.67 -40.19 -4.31
CA MET A 1 11.40 -39.57 -3.00
C MET A 1 11.35 -38.07 -3.21
N ALA A 2 10.15 -37.50 -3.34
CA ALA A 2 9.98 -36.06 -3.42
C ALA A 2 9.76 -35.54 -2.00
N SER A 3 10.71 -34.77 -1.48
CA SER A 3 10.56 -34.10 -0.19
C SER A 3 9.50 -33.03 -0.29
N THR A 4 8.43 -33.20 0.49
CA THR A 4 7.43 -32.18 0.80
C THR A 4 8.13 -30.96 1.39
N MET A 5 8.13 -29.83 0.66
CA MET A 5 8.49 -28.53 1.22
C MET A 5 7.42 -28.13 2.23
N ALA A 6 7.82 -27.98 3.49
CA ALA A 6 6.94 -27.57 4.58
C ALA A 6 6.38 -26.16 4.30
N ALA A 7 5.06 -26.05 4.45
CA ALA A 7 4.32 -24.81 4.34
C ALA A 7 4.50 -23.95 5.60
N ASN A 8 4.79 -22.67 5.37
CA ASN A 8 4.46 -21.49 6.17
C ASN A 8 4.96 -21.39 7.62
N ASP A 9 6.15 -20.80 7.79
CA ASP A 9 6.37 -19.86 8.89
C ASP A 9 5.66 -18.53 8.55
N SER A 10 4.33 -18.50 8.72
CA SER A 10 3.58 -17.24 8.65
C SER A 10 3.91 -16.41 9.90
N LEU A 11 4.53 -15.24 9.71
CA LEU A 11 4.81 -14.26 10.76
C LEU A 11 3.54 -13.71 11.46
N GLY A 12 2.34 -14.17 11.09
CA GLY A 12 1.09 -13.68 11.66
C GLY A 12 -0.03 -14.72 11.66
N ASN A 13 -0.91 -14.62 12.65
CA ASN A 13 -2.16 -15.35 12.69
C ASN A 13 -3.08 -14.83 11.57
N ASP A 14 -3.23 -15.62 10.49
CA ASP A 14 -4.03 -15.26 9.32
C ASP A 14 -5.47 -14.88 9.67
N GLY A 15 -6.06 -15.58 10.65
CA GLY A 15 -7.40 -15.29 11.15
C GLY A 15 -7.50 -13.96 11.90
N PHE A 16 -6.41 -13.52 12.55
CA PHE A 16 -6.33 -12.22 13.21
C PHE A 16 -6.18 -11.08 12.19
N LEU A 17 -5.31 -11.24 11.19
CA LEU A 17 -5.11 -10.26 10.12
C LEU A 17 -6.41 -10.04 9.32
N ALA A 18 -7.11 -11.12 8.97
CA ALA A 18 -8.39 -11.02 8.28
C ALA A 18 -9.46 -10.25 9.08
N LYS A 19 -9.46 -10.35 10.42
CA LYS A 19 -10.35 -9.56 11.28
C LYS A 19 -9.97 -8.08 11.27
N ILE A 20 -8.67 -7.76 11.34
CA ILE A 20 -8.17 -6.38 11.24
C ILE A 20 -8.58 -5.77 9.90
N ASP A 21 -8.42 -6.51 8.80
CA ASP A 21 -8.79 -6.03 7.46
C ASP A 21 -10.29 -5.74 7.34
N ARG A 22 -11.14 -6.61 7.90
CA ARG A 22 -12.60 -6.39 7.96
C ARG A 22 -12.94 -5.15 8.80
N LEU A 23 -12.31 -4.95 9.94
CA LEU A 23 -12.51 -3.76 10.77
C LEU A 23 -12.06 -2.49 10.03
N ARG A 24 -10.94 -2.55 9.30
CA ARG A 24 -10.45 -1.43 8.49
C ARG A 24 -11.42 -1.07 7.38
N ALA A 25 -12.01 -2.06 6.71
CA ALA A 25 -13.01 -1.85 5.66
C ALA A 25 -14.30 -1.17 6.17
N THR A 26 -14.63 -1.34 7.45
CA THR A 26 -15.77 -0.65 8.09
C THR A 26 -15.48 0.80 8.50
N ASN A 27 -14.29 1.32 8.21
CA ASN A 27 -13.84 2.67 8.58
C ASN A 27 -13.84 2.94 10.11
N VAL A 28 -13.80 1.86 10.91
CA VAL A 28 -13.73 1.92 12.38
C VAL A 28 -12.39 2.44 12.89
N GLY A 29 -11.38 2.54 12.02
CA GLY A 29 -10.07 3.12 12.35
C GLY A 29 -10.13 4.57 12.87
N SER A 30 -11.24 5.29 12.64
CA SER A 30 -11.50 6.61 13.22
C SER A 30 -11.98 6.58 14.68
N MET A 31 -12.49 5.43 15.13
CA MET A 31 -13.04 5.21 16.48
C MET A 31 -12.12 4.35 17.35
N ILE A 32 -11.39 3.40 16.75
CA ILE A 32 -10.51 2.46 17.45
C ILE A 32 -9.19 2.35 16.69
N PRO A 33 -8.03 2.49 17.37
CA PRO A 33 -6.74 2.28 16.74
C PRO A 33 -6.59 0.82 16.28
N LEU A 34 -6.33 0.62 14.99
CA LEU A 34 -6.01 -0.68 14.42
C LEU A 34 -4.48 -0.83 14.29
N PRO A 35 -3.93 -2.05 14.40
CA PRO A 35 -2.50 -2.27 14.20
C PRO A 35 -2.02 -1.76 12.83
N GLN A 36 -0.91 -1.01 12.84
CA GLN A 36 -0.23 -0.47 11.67
C GLN A 36 1.28 -0.67 11.83
N VAL A 37 1.97 -0.86 10.71
CA VAL A 37 3.44 -0.87 10.65
C VAL A 37 3.89 0.44 10.04
N ILE A 38 4.71 1.19 10.77
CA ILE A 38 5.25 2.47 10.32
C ILE A 38 6.77 2.33 10.25
N VAL A 39 7.35 2.70 9.11
CA VAL A 39 8.80 2.66 8.88
C VAL A 39 9.34 4.09 8.94
N VAL A 40 10.17 4.39 9.94
CA VAL A 40 10.73 5.73 10.19
C VAL A 40 12.26 5.64 10.20
N GLY A 41 12.94 6.65 9.64
CA GLY A 41 14.39 6.75 9.64
C GLY A 41 14.90 7.79 8.64
N ASP A 42 16.20 8.13 8.75
CA ASP A 42 16.85 9.14 7.93
C ASP A 42 16.79 8.86 6.42
N GLN A 43 16.91 9.90 5.59
CA GLN A 43 16.97 9.72 4.14
C GLN A 43 18.03 8.67 3.78
N SER A 44 17.68 7.75 2.86
CA SER A 44 18.57 6.66 2.42
C SER A 44 18.88 5.56 3.46
N SER A 45 18.18 5.49 4.60
CA SER A 45 18.35 4.44 5.61
C SER A 45 17.75 3.06 5.25
N GLY A 46 17.37 2.83 3.98
CA GLY A 46 16.80 1.55 3.55
C GLY A 46 15.31 1.34 3.89
N LYS A 47 14.56 2.39 4.22
CA LYS A 47 13.10 2.31 4.48
C LYS A 47 12.34 1.65 3.34
N SER A 48 12.63 2.07 2.11
CA SER A 48 12.03 1.49 0.91
C SER A 48 12.40 0.01 0.80
N SER A 49 13.65 -0.37 1.04
CA SER A 49 14.08 -1.78 1.02
C SER A 49 13.44 -2.66 2.10
N ALA A 50 13.17 -2.10 3.29
CA ALA A 50 12.38 -2.78 4.31
C ALA A 50 10.93 -3.00 3.86
N LEU A 51 10.31 -1.98 3.25
CA LEU A 51 8.97 -2.11 2.68
C LEU A 51 8.93 -3.06 1.47
N GLU A 52 9.95 -3.06 0.60
CA GLU A 52 10.11 -3.99 -0.52
C GLU A 52 10.13 -5.43 -0.04
N SER A 53 10.89 -5.70 1.03
CA SER A 53 11.00 -7.04 1.62
C SER A 53 9.66 -7.52 2.22
N LEU A 54 8.84 -6.60 2.72
CA LEU A 54 7.52 -6.90 3.29
C LEU A 54 6.41 -7.02 2.23
N THR A 55 6.47 -6.20 1.18
CA THR A 55 5.40 -6.07 0.19
C THR A 55 5.62 -6.91 -1.07
N GLY A 56 6.87 -7.29 -1.34
CA GLY A 56 7.26 -8.09 -2.49
C GLY A 56 7.31 -7.34 -3.83
N PHE A 57 7.15 -6.00 -3.84
CA PHE A 57 7.33 -5.17 -5.02
C PHE A 57 8.41 -4.11 -4.82
N ALA A 58 9.06 -3.71 -5.92
CA ALA A 58 10.12 -2.73 -5.90
C ALA A 58 9.57 -1.30 -5.80
N PHE A 59 10.17 -0.47 -4.95
CA PHE A 59 9.83 0.94 -4.86
C PHE A 59 10.74 1.75 -5.79
N PRO A 60 10.28 2.92 -6.29
CA PRO A 60 11.12 3.80 -7.08
C PRO A 60 12.38 4.19 -6.29
N ARG A 61 13.54 4.19 -6.94
CA ARG A 61 14.80 4.61 -6.28
C ARG A 61 15.01 6.12 -6.28
N ALA A 62 14.19 6.88 -7.00
CA ALA A 62 14.28 8.33 -7.05
C ALA A 62 13.90 8.94 -5.68
N ALA A 63 14.87 9.58 -5.03
CA ALA A 63 14.74 10.16 -3.69
C ALA A 63 13.57 11.17 -3.56
N THR A 64 13.11 11.76 -4.66
CA THR A 64 12.04 12.75 -4.69
C THR A 64 10.65 12.16 -4.90
N LEU A 65 10.50 10.88 -5.29
CA LEU A 65 9.20 10.27 -5.57
C LEU A 65 8.61 9.55 -4.35
N CYS A 66 9.45 8.89 -3.56
CA CYS A 66 8.99 7.96 -2.52
C CYS A 66 8.45 8.60 -1.23
N THR A 67 8.53 9.92 -1.10
CA THR A 67 8.07 10.67 0.08
C THR A 67 7.39 12.00 -0.23
N ARG A 68 7.03 12.28 -1.49
CA ARG A 68 6.23 13.48 -1.82
C ARG A 68 4.82 13.41 -1.23
N TYR A 69 4.28 12.19 -1.14
CA TYR A 69 2.94 11.92 -0.63
C TYR A 69 2.98 10.83 0.43
N ALA A 70 2.07 10.91 1.39
CA ALA A 70 1.84 9.83 2.33
C ALA A 70 1.22 8.64 1.57
N THR A 71 2.02 7.61 1.32
CA THR A 71 1.57 6.40 0.63
C THR A 71 1.10 5.37 1.63
N GLN A 72 -0.18 5.02 1.56
CA GLN A 72 -0.75 3.90 2.32
C GLN A 72 -0.70 2.63 1.47
N ILE A 73 -0.11 1.56 2.02
CA ILE A 73 -0.05 0.24 1.38
C ILE A 73 -0.90 -0.73 2.18
N SER A 74 -1.83 -1.42 1.51
CA SER A 74 -2.68 -2.44 2.11
C SER A 74 -2.53 -3.74 1.34
N CYS A 75 -1.83 -4.69 1.93
CA CYS A 75 -1.69 -6.04 1.39
C CYS A 75 -2.72 -6.95 2.07
N THR A 76 -3.50 -7.68 1.27
CA THR A 76 -4.47 -8.67 1.77
C THR A 76 -4.22 -9.99 1.06
N ARG A 77 -4.51 -11.11 1.74
CA ARG A 77 -4.43 -12.43 1.12
C ARG A 77 -5.69 -12.67 0.29
N ALA A 78 -5.53 -12.85 -1.01
CA ALA A 78 -6.61 -13.11 -1.96
C ALA A 78 -6.21 -14.25 -2.91
N PRO A 79 -7.16 -15.02 -3.45
CA PRO A 79 -6.86 -16.09 -4.41
C PRO A 79 -6.27 -15.54 -5.71
N ASP A 80 -6.70 -14.35 -6.12
CA ASP A 80 -6.24 -13.66 -7.32
C ASP A 80 -5.34 -12.47 -6.96
N LYS A 81 -4.23 -12.33 -7.68
CA LYS A 81 -3.37 -11.15 -7.59
C LYS A 81 -4.10 -9.96 -8.21
N LYS A 82 -4.40 -8.95 -7.41
CA LYS A 82 -4.98 -7.69 -7.87
C LYS A 82 -4.27 -6.52 -7.23
N ILE A 83 -3.90 -5.54 -8.04
CA ILE A 83 -3.28 -4.30 -7.59
C ILE A 83 -4.18 -3.15 -8.02
N THR A 84 -4.60 -2.35 -7.04
CA THR A 84 -5.41 -1.15 -7.27
C THR A 84 -4.67 0.03 -6.65
N VAL A 85 -4.49 1.10 -7.43
CA VAL A 85 -3.97 2.37 -6.94
C VAL A 85 -5.06 3.44 -7.04
N SER A 86 -5.21 4.23 -5.98
CA SER A 86 -6.19 5.31 -5.88
C SER A 86 -5.71 6.42 -4.96
N ILE A 87 -6.22 7.64 -5.13
CA ILE A 87 -5.92 8.75 -4.23
C ILE A 87 -6.97 8.80 -3.10
N ILE A 88 -6.50 8.91 -1.85
CA ILE A 88 -7.36 9.15 -0.69
C ILE A 88 -7.39 10.67 -0.46
N PRO A 89 -8.51 11.37 -0.70
CA PRO A 89 -8.60 12.81 -0.49
C PRO A 89 -8.48 13.17 0.99
N ARG A 90 -8.00 14.37 1.29
CA ARG A 90 -8.05 14.90 2.65
C ARG A 90 -9.51 15.08 3.11
N PRO A 91 -9.82 14.87 4.41
CA PRO A 91 -11.19 14.98 4.93
C PRO A 91 -11.81 16.36 4.69
N ASP A 92 -10.99 17.42 4.66
CA ASP A 92 -11.37 18.83 4.51
C ASP A 92 -11.43 19.31 3.04
N ALA A 93 -11.09 18.46 2.06
CA ALA A 93 -11.17 18.82 0.65
C ALA A 93 -12.61 19.12 0.20
N SER A 94 -12.75 20.05 -0.75
CA SER A 94 -14.04 20.40 -1.35
C SER A 94 -14.69 19.19 -2.04
N GLY A 95 -16.02 19.22 -2.22
CA GLY A 95 -16.75 18.12 -2.86
C GLY A 95 -16.26 17.84 -4.29
N GLU A 96 -15.96 18.89 -5.05
CA GLU A 96 -15.43 18.79 -6.41
C GLU A 96 -14.02 18.17 -6.44
N LEU A 97 -13.12 18.64 -5.57
CA LEU A 97 -11.76 18.10 -5.47
C LEU A 97 -11.79 16.64 -5.01
N LYS A 98 -12.65 16.28 -4.05
CA LYS A 98 -12.84 14.89 -3.64
C LYS A 98 -13.25 13.99 -4.81
N ALA A 99 -14.22 14.43 -5.60
CA ALA A 99 -14.68 13.68 -6.77
C ALA A 99 -13.56 13.53 -7.83
N GLN A 100 -12.81 14.59 -8.10
CA GLN A 100 -11.68 14.57 -9.04
C GLN A 100 -10.57 13.60 -8.58
N LEU A 101 -10.20 13.63 -7.30
CA LEU A 101 -9.17 12.75 -6.74
C LEU A 101 -9.65 11.29 -6.67
N GLN A 102 -10.91 11.05 -6.32
CA GLN A 102 -11.50 9.70 -6.29
C GLN A 102 -11.67 9.09 -7.68
N ALA A 103 -11.78 9.93 -8.73
CA ALA A 103 -11.79 9.46 -10.10
C ALA A 103 -10.42 8.92 -10.55
N PHE A 104 -9.33 9.24 -9.85
CA PHE A 104 -8.05 8.58 -10.07
C PHE A 104 -8.08 7.17 -9.49
N ARG A 105 -8.24 6.18 -10.37
CA ARG A 105 -8.18 4.76 -10.04
C ARG A 105 -7.51 4.00 -11.17
N GLN A 106 -6.49 3.23 -10.83
CA GLN A 106 -5.81 2.35 -11.78
C GLN A 106 -5.82 0.92 -11.23
N ASP A 107 -6.28 -0.03 -12.06
CA ASP A 107 -6.18 -1.45 -11.79
C ASP A 107 -5.07 -2.01 -12.69
N ILE A 108 -4.01 -2.55 -12.09
CA ILE A 108 -2.82 -3.03 -12.80
C ILE A 108 -2.53 -4.49 -12.44
N SER A 109 -1.86 -5.19 -13.35
CA SER A 109 -1.55 -6.63 -13.21
C SER A 109 -0.20 -6.88 -12.52
N GLU A 110 0.76 -5.99 -12.77
CA GLU A 110 2.10 -6.02 -12.20
C GLU A 110 2.48 -4.62 -11.72
N LEU A 111 3.32 -4.58 -10.70
CA LEU A 111 3.82 -3.36 -10.11
C LEU A 111 5.33 -3.51 -9.96
N ASP A 112 6.05 -2.86 -10.85
CA ASP A 112 7.50 -2.68 -10.74
C ASP A 112 7.83 -1.23 -10.37
N ALA A 113 9.12 -0.94 -10.24
CA ALA A 113 9.58 0.38 -9.82
C ALA A 113 9.23 1.48 -10.84
N ASP A 114 9.19 1.16 -12.13
CA ASP A 114 8.96 2.13 -13.20
C ASP A 114 7.46 2.46 -13.32
N GLU A 115 6.59 1.45 -13.25
CA GLU A 115 5.14 1.62 -13.25
C GLU A 115 4.70 2.37 -11.98
N LEU A 116 5.27 2.04 -10.82
CA LEU A 116 4.98 2.77 -9.58
C LEU A 116 5.44 4.24 -9.67
N ALA A 117 6.60 4.50 -10.26
CA ALA A 117 7.09 5.86 -10.48
C ALA A 117 6.18 6.65 -11.44
N ARG A 118 5.72 6.00 -12.52
CA ARG A 118 4.76 6.59 -13.47
C ARG A 118 3.45 6.96 -12.77
N ILE A 119 2.88 6.03 -12.01
CA ILE A 119 1.64 6.26 -11.26
C ILE A 119 1.79 7.41 -10.27
N PHE A 120 2.93 7.51 -9.57
CA PHE A 120 3.19 8.62 -8.67
C PHE A 120 3.27 9.97 -9.40
N ASN A 121 3.87 10.01 -10.59
CA ASN A 121 3.90 11.23 -11.39
C ASN A 121 2.49 11.63 -11.86
N GLU A 122 1.72 10.68 -12.40
CA GLU A 122 0.33 10.94 -12.84
C GLU A 122 -0.59 11.36 -11.69
N ALA A 123 -0.38 10.81 -10.50
CA ALA A 123 -1.12 11.22 -9.30
C ALA A 123 -0.72 12.65 -8.86
N SER A 124 0.56 13.02 -8.99
CA SER A 124 1.08 14.33 -8.58
C SER A 124 0.55 15.49 -9.41
N GLU A 125 0.20 15.25 -10.68
CA GLU A 125 -0.40 16.25 -11.56
C GLU A 125 -1.85 16.59 -11.17
N ARG A 126 -2.47 15.79 -10.30
CA ARG A 126 -3.89 15.90 -9.91
C ARG A 126 -4.12 16.43 -8.50
N THR A 127 -3.06 16.57 -7.70
CA THR A 127 -3.10 17.00 -6.29
C THR A 127 -2.42 18.35 -6.10
#